data_AF-K1KXA6-F1
#
_entry.id   AF-K1KXA6-F1
#
_cell.length_a   1.000
_cell.length_b   1.000
_cell.length_c   1.000
_cell.angle_alpha   90.00
_cell.angle_beta   90.00
_cell.angle_gamma   90.00
#
_symmetry.space_group_name_H-M   'P 1'
#
loop_
_entity.id
_entity.type
_entity.pdbx_description
1 polymer ?
#
loop_
_entity_poly.entity_id
_entity_poly.type
_entity_poly.pdbx_seq_one_letter_code
_entity_poly.pdbx_strand_id
1 'polypeptide(L)'
;MITNKNGVIIKKADKLNIGDIWYDASADVFQSSRIIGEECFYPVYKWKDYYSFSFLNLLRIKGNLDLNPKIHLYLNNGIIDSYLPPEICVDKYIKRIGAPLKLQKLKITSENSFIEKFAVALIKDIRRLEDLYPNTTFGILTGGKDSLNLLLLPWKAEIVALSGDPNYQLVKEFCSVNKLDIEVKRLNGEEYDSDDWIKKDTLFCCGRMGLRDIRWSKNIFEIKNEINSRNKNFIIISGTFGDAFLTTKFKHYRAKWKNLLEDKIVYRFQSKTKILYNNLWRGGAQWQAVNHGVIRESTNMLNFSAYHGKNVLEVLSQTDLEKVIDSDIRPKLGDYIFGKKVIYPNSNPSPAAWENRIKYSTLGFFLDTFKSKIDI
;
A
#
# COMPACT_ATOMS: atom_id res chain seq x y z
N MET A 1 -8.27 -20.96 17.18
CA MET A 1 -9.01 -19.85 16.54
C MET A 1 -10.38 -19.78 17.17
N ILE A 2 -10.94 -18.58 17.37
CA ILE A 2 -12.29 -18.40 17.93
C ILE A 2 -13.04 -17.47 16.99
N THR A 3 -14.24 -17.86 16.56
CA THR A 3 -15.14 -16.96 15.81
C THR A 3 -16.01 -16.22 16.81
N ASN A 4 -16.03 -14.89 16.76
CA ASN A 4 -16.91 -14.11 17.62
C ASN A 4 -18.36 -14.12 17.12
N LYS A 5 -19.29 -13.54 17.90
CA LYS A 5 -20.72 -13.42 17.52
C LYS A 5 -20.99 -12.66 16.22
N ASN A 6 -19.99 -11.93 15.70
CA ASN A 6 -20.06 -11.13 14.48
C ASN A 6 -19.29 -11.78 13.32
N GLY A 7 -18.99 -13.09 13.40
CA GLY A 7 -18.31 -13.85 12.34
C GLY A 7 -16.81 -13.58 12.19
N VAL A 8 -16.20 -12.77 13.06
CA VAL A 8 -14.78 -12.42 12.97
C VAL A 8 -13.94 -13.53 13.60
N ILE A 9 -12.98 -14.05 12.83
CA ILE A 9 -11.99 -15.02 13.32
C ILE A 9 -10.92 -14.31 14.14
N ILE A 10 -10.68 -14.84 15.34
CA ILE A 10 -9.66 -14.37 16.28
C ILE A 10 -8.53 -15.41 16.38
N LYS A 11 -7.33 -14.99 16.00
CA LYS A 11 -6.05 -15.72 16.12
C LYS A 11 -5.35 -15.30 17.40
N LYS A 12 -5.26 -16.19 18.39
CA LYS A 12 -4.57 -15.92 19.66
C LYS A 12 -3.08 -16.25 19.55
N ALA A 13 -2.23 -15.37 20.05
CA ALA A 13 -0.80 -15.60 20.18
C ALA A 13 -0.24 -14.88 21.41
N ASP A 14 0.62 -15.54 22.18
CA ASP A 14 1.28 -14.90 23.33
C ASP A 14 2.18 -13.73 22.91
N LYS A 15 2.75 -13.85 21.70
CA LYS A 15 3.65 -12.87 21.10
C LYS A 15 3.36 -12.77 19.61
N LEU A 16 3.14 -11.56 19.12
CA LEU A 16 2.79 -11.29 17.73
C LEU A 16 3.85 -10.42 17.06
N ASN A 17 4.42 -10.86 15.94
CA ASN A 17 5.23 -9.98 15.11
C ASN A 17 4.30 -9.16 14.20
N ILE A 18 4.51 -7.84 14.14
CA ILE A 18 3.68 -6.96 13.32
C ILE A 18 3.72 -7.34 11.83
N GLY A 19 4.84 -7.88 11.36
CA GLY A 19 4.99 -8.40 10.01
C GLY A 19 4.04 -9.56 9.73
N ASP A 20 3.78 -10.44 10.70
CA ASP A 20 2.91 -11.62 10.50
C ASP A 20 1.47 -11.19 10.19
N ILE A 21 1.00 -10.09 10.79
CA ILE A 21 -0.31 -9.50 10.48
C ILE A 21 -0.36 -9.09 9.00
N TRP A 22 0.72 -8.50 8.49
CA TRP A 22 0.76 -8.04 7.10
C TRP A 22 1.03 -9.16 6.10
N TYR A 23 1.74 -10.22 6.49
CA TYR A 23 1.95 -11.37 5.61
C TYR A 23 0.77 -12.35 5.59
N ASP A 24 -0.21 -12.28 6.50
CA ASP A 24 -1.35 -13.20 6.53
C ASP A 24 -2.47 -12.84 5.54
N ALA A 25 -2.76 -13.64 4.52
CA ALA A 25 -3.77 -13.28 3.50
C ALA A 25 -5.18 -12.92 4.06
N SER A 26 -5.56 -13.47 5.22
CA SER A 26 -6.88 -13.28 5.81
C SER A 26 -7.05 -11.92 6.46
N ALA A 27 -8.26 -11.37 6.44
CA ALA A 27 -8.65 -10.18 7.20
C ALA A 27 -8.87 -10.45 8.70
N ASP A 28 -8.29 -11.52 9.24
CA ASP A 28 -8.49 -11.95 10.62
C ASP A 28 -7.98 -10.92 11.63
N VAL A 29 -8.43 -11.08 12.88
CA VAL A 29 -7.93 -10.30 14.00
C VAL A 29 -7.04 -11.14 14.90
N PHE A 30 -5.90 -10.59 15.25
CA PHE A 30 -4.95 -11.21 16.16
C PHE A 30 -5.17 -10.66 17.56
N GLN A 31 -5.16 -11.54 18.56
CA GLN A 31 -5.20 -11.17 19.97
C GLN A 31 -3.86 -11.53 20.62
N SER A 32 -3.17 -10.53 21.17
CA SER A 32 -1.87 -10.72 21.83
C SER A 32 -1.60 -9.67 22.90
N SER A 33 -0.98 -10.08 24.01
CA SER A 33 -0.52 -9.14 25.05
C SER A 33 0.80 -8.45 24.67
N ARG A 34 1.55 -8.99 23.71
CA ARG A 34 2.88 -8.50 23.33
C ARG A 34 3.07 -8.45 21.82
N ILE A 35 3.43 -7.27 21.32
CA ILE A 35 3.80 -7.06 19.92
C ILE A 35 5.32 -6.92 19.75
N ILE A 36 5.86 -7.42 18.63
CA ILE A 36 7.25 -7.28 18.22
C ILE A 36 7.32 -6.54 16.88
N GLY A 37 8.34 -5.70 16.75
CA GLY A 37 8.64 -5.03 15.50
C GLY A 37 7.85 -3.74 15.34
N GLU A 38 8.17 -3.03 14.26
CA GLU A 38 7.54 -1.78 13.87
C GLU A 38 7.24 -1.88 12.37
N GLU A 39 6.05 -1.45 11.98
CA GLU A 39 5.64 -1.34 10.58
C GLU A 39 5.68 0.14 10.18
N CYS A 40 6.33 0.45 9.06
CA CYS A 40 6.57 1.82 8.62
C CYS A 40 5.83 2.20 7.35
N PHE A 41 5.12 1.27 6.72
CA PHE A 41 4.32 1.56 5.54
C PHE A 41 2.90 1.05 5.71
N TYR A 42 2.73 -0.25 5.96
CA TYR A 42 1.41 -0.86 5.98
C TYR A 42 0.60 -0.47 7.22
N PRO A 43 -0.71 -0.22 7.09
CA PRO A 43 -1.50 0.20 8.24
C PRO A 43 -1.89 -1.02 9.06
N VAL A 44 -1.40 -1.06 10.31
CA VAL A 44 -1.89 -2.00 11.33
C VAL A 44 -2.58 -1.19 12.41
N TYR A 45 -3.74 -1.65 12.84
CA TYR A 45 -4.57 -1.00 13.84
C TYR A 45 -4.65 -1.82 15.10
N LYS A 46 -4.86 -1.14 16.22
CA LYS A 46 -4.93 -1.72 17.55
C LYS A 46 -6.17 -1.23 18.28
N TRP A 47 -6.85 -2.16 18.95
CA TRP A 47 -7.85 -1.89 19.98
C TRP A 47 -7.63 -2.84 21.16
N LYS A 48 -7.28 -2.31 22.35
CA LYS A 48 -6.84 -3.13 23.49
C LYS A 48 -5.71 -4.09 23.09
N ASP A 49 -5.89 -5.39 23.21
CA ASP A 49 -4.97 -6.47 22.83
C ASP A 49 -5.31 -7.08 21.45
N TYR A 50 -6.19 -6.44 20.67
CA TYR A 50 -6.57 -6.85 19.32
C TYR A 50 -5.86 -6.04 18.25
N TYR A 51 -5.43 -6.72 17.18
CA TYR A 51 -4.62 -6.17 16.10
C TYR A 51 -5.12 -6.68 14.74
N SER A 52 -5.22 -5.79 13.75
CA SER A 52 -5.53 -6.18 12.36
C SER A 52 -5.17 -5.04 11.40
N PHE A 53 -5.00 -5.36 10.12
CA PHE A 53 -5.02 -4.34 9.06
C PHE A 53 -6.47 -3.94 8.69
N SER A 54 -7.44 -4.83 8.91
CA SER A 54 -8.86 -4.56 8.71
C SER A 54 -9.38 -3.72 9.89
N PHE A 55 -9.68 -2.46 9.59
CA PHE A 55 -10.28 -1.55 10.57
C PHE A 55 -11.72 -1.96 10.88
N LEU A 56 -12.44 -2.43 9.86
CA LEU A 56 -13.83 -2.87 10.00
C LEU A 56 -13.94 -4.08 10.93
N ASN A 57 -13.04 -5.06 10.84
CA ASN A 57 -13.07 -6.23 11.73
C ASN A 57 -12.74 -5.88 13.18
N LEU A 58 -11.89 -4.88 13.41
CA LEU A 58 -11.69 -4.34 14.77
C LEU A 58 -12.95 -3.62 15.29
N LEU A 59 -13.65 -2.85 14.45
CA LEU A 59 -14.94 -2.25 14.80
C LEU A 59 -15.98 -3.33 15.14
N ARG A 60 -16.03 -4.42 14.36
CA ARG A 60 -16.92 -5.56 14.60
C ARG A 60 -16.62 -6.25 15.92
N ILE A 61 -15.36 -6.48 16.26
CA ILE A 61 -14.99 -7.07 17.57
C ILE A 61 -15.34 -6.11 18.70
N LYS A 62 -15.07 -4.82 18.52
CA LYS A 62 -15.40 -3.78 19.48
C LYS A 62 -16.92 -3.68 19.71
N GLY A 63 -17.72 -3.89 18.66
CA GLY A 63 -19.17 -3.96 18.70
C GLY A 63 -19.87 -2.59 18.64
N ASN A 64 -19.13 -1.49 18.63
CA ASN A 64 -19.65 -0.14 18.51
C ASN A 64 -18.63 0.80 17.83
N LEU A 65 -19.14 1.85 17.17
CA LEU A 65 -18.34 2.94 16.61
C LEU A 65 -18.44 4.16 17.54
N ASP A 66 -17.32 4.54 18.15
CA ASP A 66 -17.20 5.76 18.96
C ASP A 66 -16.47 6.81 18.13
N LEU A 67 -17.23 7.68 17.46
CA LEU A 67 -16.67 8.68 16.55
C LEU A 67 -15.58 9.52 17.23
N ASN A 68 -14.44 9.64 16.55
CA ASN A 68 -13.38 10.52 16.98
C ASN A 68 -13.73 11.98 16.63
N PRO A 69 -13.93 12.87 17.63
CA PRO A 69 -14.35 14.25 17.35
C PRO A 69 -13.33 15.02 16.50
N LYS A 70 -12.07 14.60 16.49
CA LYS A 70 -11.01 15.24 15.68
C LYS A 70 -11.20 15.06 14.17
N ILE A 71 -12.01 14.09 13.72
CA ILE A 71 -12.25 13.87 12.27
C ILE A 71 -12.85 15.11 11.63
N HIS A 72 -13.72 15.84 12.33
CA HIS A 72 -14.38 17.04 11.80
C HIS A 72 -13.39 18.11 11.33
N LEU A 73 -12.17 18.13 11.88
CA LEU A 73 -11.11 19.04 11.45
C LEU A 73 -10.54 18.72 10.06
N TYR A 74 -10.82 17.52 9.55
CA TYR A 74 -10.32 16.99 8.27
C TYR A 74 -11.42 16.77 7.24
N LEU A 75 -12.66 17.13 7.58
CA LEU A 75 -13.78 17.11 6.65
C LEU A 75 -13.85 18.45 5.91
N ASN A 76 -13.91 18.40 4.59
CA ASN A 76 -14.25 19.57 3.78
C ASN A 76 -15.72 19.43 3.35
N ASN A 77 -16.62 20.26 3.88
CA ASN A 77 -18.07 20.15 3.66
C ASN A 77 -18.63 18.73 3.95
N GLY A 78 -18.10 18.06 4.98
CA GLY A 78 -18.49 16.68 5.33
C GLY A 78 -17.85 15.58 4.48
N ILE A 79 -17.05 15.95 3.48
CA ILE A 79 -16.34 15.03 2.57
C ILE A 79 -14.94 14.77 3.10
N ILE A 80 -14.56 13.50 3.10
CA ILE A 80 -13.17 13.04 3.28
C ILE A 80 -12.52 13.09 1.89
N ASP A 81 -12.12 14.29 1.48
CA ASP A 81 -11.56 14.52 0.13
C ASP A 81 -10.07 14.10 0.05
N SER A 82 -9.44 13.90 1.20
CA SER A 82 -8.05 13.47 1.30
C SER A 82 -7.91 12.29 2.27
N TYR A 83 -6.74 12.11 2.86
CA TYR A 83 -6.47 11.05 3.82
C TYR A 83 -6.47 11.61 5.25
N LEU A 84 -7.01 10.85 6.20
CA LEU A 84 -6.86 11.17 7.62
C LEU A 84 -5.40 10.94 8.03
N PRO A 85 -4.76 11.82 8.82
CA PRO A 85 -3.43 11.55 9.37
C PRO A 85 -3.37 10.19 10.09
N PRO A 86 -2.23 9.50 10.14
CA PRO A 86 -2.15 8.17 10.75
C PRO A 86 -2.52 8.16 12.24
N GLU A 87 -2.38 9.28 12.93
CA GLU A 87 -2.75 9.43 14.33
C GLU A 87 -4.28 9.57 14.54
N ILE A 88 -5.05 9.79 13.46
CA ILE A 88 -6.50 10.02 13.49
C ILE A 88 -7.21 8.87 12.76
N CYS A 89 -8.03 8.14 13.50
CA CYS A 89 -8.94 7.13 12.97
C CYS A 89 -10.40 7.57 13.14
N VAL A 90 -11.31 6.95 12.38
CA VAL A 90 -12.75 7.23 12.48
C VAL A 90 -13.31 6.92 13.88
N ASP A 91 -12.71 5.94 14.55
CA ASP A 91 -13.01 5.57 15.93
C ASP A 91 -11.95 6.14 16.89
N LYS A 92 -12.36 6.65 18.05
CA LYS A 92 -11.45 7.26 19.04
C LYS A 92 -10.61 6.26 19.83
N TYR A 93 -11.00 4.99 19.86
CA TYR A 93 -10.33 3.93 20.62
C TYR A 93 -9.48 3.00 19.77
N ILE A 94 -9.74 2.94 18.46
CA ILE A 94 -8.89 2.22 17.50
C ILE A 94 -7.78 3.16 17.03
N LYS A 95 -6.53 2.72 17.13
CA LYS A 95 -5.37 3.53 16.74
C LYS A 95 -4.52 2.78 15.73
N ARG A 96 -3.99 3.48 14.74
CA ARG A 96 -2.88 2.95 13.94
C ARG A 96 -1.66 2.78 14.83
N ILE A 97 -0.97 1.66 14.67
CA ILE A 97 0.33 1.39 15.26
C ILE A 97 1.39 1.32 14.15
N GLY A 98 2.65 1.40 14.55
CA GLY A 98 3.78 1.54 13.64
C GLY A 98 4.53 2.84 13.88
N ALA A 99 5.62 3.02 13.16
CA ALA A 99 6.49 4.16 13.30
C ALA A 99 7.21 4.48 11.99
N PRO A 100 7.72 5.71 11.82
CA PRO A 100 8.64 6.05 10.74
C PRO A 100 9.82 5.08 10.66
N LEU A 101 10.36 4.87 9.44
CA LEU A 101 11.51 3.99 9.24
C LEU A 101 12.68 4.41 10.14
N LYS A 102 13.14 3.48 10.98
CA LYS A 102 14.27 3.73 11.88
C LYS A 102 15.58 3.75 11.11
N LEU A 103 16.20 4.92 11.06
CA LEU A 103 17.49 5.10 10.40
C LEU A 103 18.61 4.36 11.12
N GLN A 104 19.49 3.77 10.33
CA GLN A 104 20.77 3.19 10.75
C GLN A 104 21.90 4.16 10.40
N LYS A 105 23.15 3.76 10.67
CA LYS A 105 24.32 4.50 10.17
C LYS A 105 24.24 4.57 8.64
N LEU A 106 24.26 5.77 8.09
CA LEU A 106 24.25 5.99 6.65
C LEU A 106 25.57 5.45 6.06
N LYS A 107 25.43 4.48 5.16
CA LYS A 107 26.55 3.77 4.51
C LYS A 107 26.47 3.84 2.99
N ILE A 108 25.29 4.12 2.43
CA ILE A 108 25.06 4.13 0.99
C ILE A 108 24.93 5.60 0.55
N THR A 109 25.93 6.06 -0.18
CA THR A 109 26.08 7.48 -0.55
C THR A 109 26.39 7.71 -2.03
N SER A 110 26.43 6.67 -2.87
CA SER A 110 26.53 6.80 -4.33
C SER A 110 25.34 6.14 -5.02
N GLU A 111 24.91 6.72 -6.15
CA GLU A 111 23.78 6.21 -6.94
C GLU A 111 23.99 4.75 -7.38
N ASN A 112 25.17 4.41 -7.92
CA ASN A 112 25.47 3.05 -8.37
C ASN A 112 25.38 2.03 -7.23
N SER A 113 25.94 2.34 -6.05
CA SER A 113 25.87 1.44 -4.90
C SER A 113 24.43 1.31 -4.38
N PHE A 114 23.64 2.38 -4.46
CA PHE A 114 22.23 2.32 -4.14
C PHE A 114 21.46 1.42 -5.11
N ILE A 115 21.60 1.61 -6.42
CA ILE A 115 20.93 0.79 -7.45
C ILE A 115 21.22 -0.69 -7.26
N GLU A 116 22.50 -1.06 -7.13
CA GLU A 116 22.92 -2.45 -6.91
C GLU A 116 22.28 -3.05 -5.66
N LYS A 117 22.45 -2.39 -4.50
CA LYS A 117 21.94 -2.91 -3.22
C LYS A 117 20.42 -2.96 -3.20
N PHE A 118 19.77 -1.97 -3.78
CA PHE A 118 18.31 -1.89 -3.86
C PHE A 118 17.75 -2.98 -4.78
N ALA A 119 18.35 -3.22 -5.94
CA ALA A 119 17.95 -4.30 -6.85
C ALA A 119 18.10 -5.68 -6.18
N VAL A 120 19.24 -5.93 -5.53
CA VAL A 120 19.49 -7.19 -4.79
C VAL A 120 18.47 -7.38 -3.67
N ALA A 121 18.17 -6.32 -2.91
CA ALA A 121 17.18 -6.36 -1.84
C ALA A 121 15.76 -6.64 -2.38
N LEU A 122 15.38 -6.00 -3.47
CA LEU A 122 14.09 -6.20 -4.14
C LEU A 122 13.92 -7.65 -4.61
N ILE A 123 14.93 -8.19 -5.30
CA ILE A 123 14.93 -9.60 -5.75
C ILE A 123 14.80 -10.54 -4.54
N LYS A 124 15.55 -10.30 -3.46
CA LYS A 124 15.52 -11.12 -2.26
C LYS A 124 14.14 -11.11 -1.57
N ASP A 125 13.50 -9.95 -1.50
CA ASP A 125 12.15 -9.84 -0.93
C ASP A 125 11.09 -10.56 -1.78
N ILE A 126 11.22 -10.52 -3.11
CA ILE A 126 10.34 -11.27 -4.02
C ILE A 126 10.57 -12.78 -3.91
N ARG A 127 11.82 -13.24 -3.86
CA ARG A 127 12.11 -14.68 -3.65
C ARG A 127 11.49 -15.21 -2.37
N ARG A 128 11.60 -14.45 -1.28
CA ARG A 128 10.95 -14.80 -0.01
C ARG A 128 9.43 -14.92 -0.17
N LEU A 129 8.79 -14.06 -0.95
CA LEU A 129 7.35 -14.17 -1.21
C LEU A 129 7.00 -15.42 -2.02
N GLU A 130 7.76 -15.73 -3.07
CA GLU A 130 7.57 -16.97 -3.86
C GLU A 130 7.76 -18.23 -3.00
N ASP A 131 8.74 -18.22 -2.09
CA ASP A 131 9.01 -19.33 -1.17
C ASP A 131 7.90 -19.50 -0.12
N LEU A 132 7.33 -18.40 0.38
CA LEU A 132 6.22 -18.41 1.35
C LEU A 132 4.90 -18.84 0.72
N TYR A 133 4.73 -18.59 -0.59
CA TYR A 133 3.50 -18.80 -1.32
C TYR A 133 3.74 -19.65 -2.58
N PRO A 134 4.10 -20.94 -2.43
CA PRO A 134 4.22 -21.83 -3.58
C PRO A 134 2.86 -21.97 -4.28
N ASN A 135 2.89 -22.28 -5.58
CA ASN A 135 1.68 -22.41 -6.42
C ASN A 135 0.81 -21.13 -6.47
N THR A 136 1.46 -19.98 -6.62
CA THR A 136 0.81 -18.67 -6.69
C THR A 136 1.08 -18.02 -8.03
N THR A 137 0.06 -17.41 -8.62
CA THR A 137 0.21 -16.44 -9.70
C THR A 137 0.34 -15.04 -9.09
N PHE A 138 1.32 -14.26 -9.51
CA PHE A 138 1.50 -12.89 -9.02
C PHE A 138 0.94 -11.87 -10.03
N GLY A 139 -0.04 -11.10 -9.60
CA GLY A 139 -0.60 -10.00 -10.39
C GLY A 139 0.17 -8.72 -10.14
N ILE A 140 0.86 -8.20 -11.17
CA ILE A 140 1.63 -6.97 -11.08
C ILE A 140 0.75 -5.79 -11.50
N LEU A 141 0.27 -4.99 -10.53
CA LEU A 141 -0.48 -3.77 -10.80
C LEU A 141 0.44 -2.74 -11.46
N THR A 142 0.19 -2.47 -12.74
CA THR A 142 1.13 -1.78 -13.62
C THR A 142 0.52 -0.55 -14.26
N GLY A 143 1.32 0.52 -14.29
CA GLY A 143 1.10 1.70 -15.11
C GLY A 143 2.37 2.54 -15.16
N GLY A 144 2.93 2.86 -13.99
CA GLY A 144 4.16 3.64 -13.77
C GLY A 144 5.47 2.90 -14.07
N LYS A 145 6.58 3.63 -14.28
CA LYS A 145 7.94 3.05 -14.32
C LYS A 145 8.27 2.21 -13.08
N ASP A 146 7.75 2.61 -11.93
CA ASP A 146 7.87 1.88 -10.66
C ASP A 146 7.38 0.43 -10.84
N SER A 147 6.13 0.26 -11.25
CA SER A 147 5.55 -1.05 -11.51
C SER A 147 6.11 -1.77 -12.75
N LEU A 148 6.51 -1.03 -13.80
CA LEU A 148 7.13 -1.63 -15.00
C LEU A 148 8.45 -2.33 -14.65
N ASN A 149 9.23 -1.75 -13.73
CA ASN A 149 10.43 -2.40 -13.20
C ASN A 149 10.16 -3.74 -12.52
N LEU A 150 8.97 -3.92 -11.96
CA LEU A 150 8.61 -5.18 -11.32
C LEU A 150 8.38 -6.30 -12.34
N LEU A 151 8.00 -5.99 -13.58
CA LEU A 151 7.89 -6.97 -14.67
C LEU A 151 9.25 -7.50 -15.13
N LEU A 152 10.33 -6.79 -14.82
CA LEU A 152 11.70 -7.15 -15.22
C LEU A 152 12.40 -8.06 -14.20
N LEU A 153 11.82 -8.21 -13.01
CA LEU A 153 12.39 -9.06 -11.97
C LEU A 153 12.47 -10.52 -12.43
N PRO A 154 13.43 -11.30 -11.93
CA PRO A 154 13.64 -12.67 -12.37
C PRO A 154 12.62 -13.63 -11.74
N TRP A 155 11.32 -13.47 -12.01
CA TRP A 155 10.26 -14.29 -11.45
C TRP A 155 10.45 -15.79 -11.74
N LYS A 156 10.21 -16.63 -10.74
CA LYS A 156 10.09 -18.10 -10.89
C LYS A 156 8.62 -18.50 -10.99
N ALA A 157 7.76 -17.80 -10.26
CA ALA A 157 6.33 -17.97 -10.32
C ALA A 157 5.75 -17.36 -11.60
N GLU A 158 4.56 -17.83 -11.96
CA GLU A 158 3.78 -17.21 -13.03
C GLU A 158 3.40 -15.79 -12.63
N ILE A 159 3.53 -14.85 -13.57
CA ILE A 159 3.10 -13.47 -13.37
C ILE A 159 2.12 -13.05 -14.46
N VAL A 160 1.23 -12.14 -14.09
CA VAL A 160 0.31 -11.46 -15.01
C VAL A 160 0.40 -9.97 -14.76
N ALA A 161 0.55 -9.17 -15.81
CA ALA A 161 0.49 -7.72 -15.70
C ALA A 161 -0.98 -7.29 -15.67
N LEU A 162 -1.34 -6.44 -14.70
CA LEU A 162 -2.68 -5.87 -14.57
C LEU A 162 -2.62 -4.37 -14.84
N SER A 163 -3.32 -3.87 -15.86
CA SER A 163 -3.31 -2.44 -16.18
C SER A 163 -4.67 -1.95 -16.65
N GLY A 164 -5.10 -0.80 -16.14
CA GLY A 164 -6.25 -0.07 -16.67
C GLY A 164 -5.83 1.04 -17.64
N ASP A 165 -6.81 1.70 -18.25
CA ASP A 165 -6.57 2.91 -19.03
C ASP A 165 -6.10 4.08 -18.14
N PRO A 166 -5.30 5.01 -18.68
CA PRO A 166 -4.79 5.08 -20.07
C PRO A 166 -3.56 4.19 -20.34
N ASN A 167 -3.07 3.44 -19.36
CA ASN A 167 -1.76 2.76 -19.46
C ASN A 167 -1.81 1.36 -20.06
N TYR A 168 -3.00 0.78 -20.27
CA TYR A 168 -3.14 -0.60 -20.75
C TYR A 168 -2.36 -0.89 -22.03
N GLN A 169 -2.48 -0.05 -23.06
CA GLN A 169 -1.73 -0.24 -24.31
C GLN A 169 -0.23 -0.03 -24.13
N LEU A 170 0.17 0.93 -23.29
CA LEU A 170 1.59 1.20 -23.00
C LEU A 170 2.26 0.01 -22.30
N VAL A 171 1.55 -0.67 -21.39
CA VAL A 171 2.05 -1.87 -20.71
C VAL A 171 2.18 -3.04 -21.68
N LYS A 172 1.21 -3.22 -22.60
CA LYS A 172 1.31 -4.23 -23.67
C LYS A 172 2.52 -3.98 -24.57
N GLU A 173 2.68 -2.74 -25.01
CA GLU A 173 3.82 -2.33 -25.82
C GLU A 173 5.14 -2.57 -25.07
N PHE A 174 5.22 -2.17 -23.79
CA PHE A 174 6.39 -2.42 -22.94
C PHE A 174 6.77 -3.90 -22.89
N CYS A 175 5.79 -4.80 -22.67
CA CYS A 175 6.06 -6.24 -22.66
C CYS A 175 6.57 -6.72 -24.03
N SER A 176 5.93 -6.27 -25.12
CA SER A 176 6.31 -6.63 -26.48
C SER A 176 7.72 -6.17 -26.84
N VAL A 177 8.06 -4.88 -26.66
CA VAL A 177 9.34 -4.31 -27.09
C VAL A 177 10.53 -4.84 -26.28
N ASN A 178 10.31 -5.17 -25.00
CA ASN A 178 11.33 -5.77 -24.14
C ASN A 178 11.39 -7.30 -24.24
N LYS A 179 10.51 -7.92 -25.03
CA LYS A 179 10.37 -9.37 -25.21
C LYS A 179 10.08 -10.11 -23.90
N LEU A 180 9.11 -9.60 -23.14
CA LEU A 180 8.61 -10.24 -21.93
C LEU A 180 7.43 -11.14 -22.29
N ASP A 181 7.53 -12.42 -21.94
CA ASP A 181 6.43 -13.39 -22.09
C ASP A 181 5.47 -13.29 -20.89
N ILE A 182 4.71 -12.19 -20.85
CA ILE A 182 3.81 -11.86 -19.75
C ILE A 182 2.43 -11.51 -20.32
N GLU A 183 1.40 -12.21 -19.86
CA GLU A 183 0.01 -11.84 -20.16
C GLU A 183 -0.32 -10.48 -19.55
N VAL A 184 -0.96 -9.60 -20.33
CA VAL A 184 -1.47 -8.31 -19.84
C VAL A 184 -2.99 -8.35 -19.79
N LYS A 185 -3.54 -8.38 -18.57
CA LYS A 185 -4.98 -8.29 -18.31
C LYS A 185 -5.41 -6.84 -18.11
N ARG A 186 -6.48 -6.45 -18.79
CA ARG A 186 -7.07 -5.10 -18.67
C ARG A 186 -7.87 -5.00 -17.37
N LEU A 187 -7.71 -3.89 -16.66
CA LEU A 187 -8.60 -3.47 -15.58
C LEU A 187 -9.62 -2.48 -16.15
N ASN A 188 -10.91 -2.78 -16.04
CA ASN A 188 -11.97 -1.94 -16.59
C ASN A 188 -12.17 -0.65 -15.78
N GLY A 189 -12.83 0.33 -16.41
CA GLY A 189 -13.07 1.66 -15.86
C GLY A 189 -14.11 1.72 -14.73
N GLU A 190 -14.43 2.94 -14.32
CA GLU A 190 -15.36 3.26 -13.23
C GLU A 190 -16.80 2.81 -13.50
N GLU A 191 -17.19 2.75 -14.77
CA GLU A 191 -18.49 2.32 -15.25
C GLU A 191 -18.82 0.86 -14.89
N TYR A 192 -17.80 0.10 -14.46
CA TYR A 192 -17.94 -1.30 -14.12
C TYR A 192 -18.36 -1.56 -12.67
N ASP A 193 -18.29 -0.55 -11.79
CA ASP A 193 -18.58 -0.73 -10.36
C ASP A 193 -20.06 -0.52 -10.06
N SER A 194 -20.69 -1.50 -9.43
CA SER A 194 -22.06 -1.37 -8.93
C SER A 194 -22.11 -0.55 -7.64
N ASP A 195 -23.25 0.08 -7.36
CA ASP A 195 -23.46 0.80 -6.10
C ASP A 195 -23.18 -0.07 -4.87
N ASP A 196 -23.52 -1.37 -4.92
CA ASP A 196 -23.25 -2.30 -3.82
C ASP A 196 -21.76 -2.58 -3.64
N TRP A 197 -20.98 -2.63 -4.73
CA TRP A 197 -19.53 -2.74 -4.62
C TRP A 197 -18.92 -1.47 -4.04
N ILE A 198 -19.43 -0.30 -4.44
CA ILE A 198 -18.97 0.98 -3.88
C ILE A 198 -19.27 1.05 -2.38
N LYS A 199 -20.44 0.60 -1.92
CA LYS A 199 -20.76 0.50 -0.48
C LYS A 199 -19.77 -0.42 0.25
N LYS A 200 -19.36 -1.53 -0.36
CA LYS A 200 -18.31 -2.41 0.20
C LYS A 200 -16.98 -1.67 0.32
N ASP A 201 -16.53 -1.00 -0.74
CA ASP A 201 -15.31 -0.18 -0.70
C ASP A 201 -15.40 0.92 0.38
N THR A 202 -16.56 1.58 0.55
CA THR A 202 -16.81 2.55 1.63
C THR A 202 -16.59 1.92 3.00
N LEU A 203 -17.16 0.74 3.23
CA LEU A 203 -17.06 0.02 4.51
C LEU A 203 -15.64 -0.47 4.77
N PHE A 204 -14.98 -1.06 3.78
CA PHE A 204 -13.58 -1.44 3.91
C PHE A 204 -12.69 -0.21 4.10
N CYS A 205 -12.94 0.91 3.43
CA CYS A 205 -12.17 2.14 3.64
C CYS A 205 -12.33 2.71 5.05
N CYS A 206 -13.48 2.55 5.71
CA CYS A 206 -13.76 3.07 7.06
C CYS A 206 -13.46 4.58 7.20
N GLY A 207 -13.68 5.37 6.15
CA GLY A 207 -13.41 6.81 6.14
C GLY A 207 -11.92 7.18 6.32
N ARG A 208 -10.98 6.27 6.02
CA ARG A 208 -9.53 6.53 6.18
C ARG A 208 -8.97 7.40 5.06
N MET A 209 -9.57 7.32 3.87
CA MET A 209 -9.24 8.12 2.69
C MET A 209 -10.48 8.31 1.81
N GLY A 210 -10.43 9.28 0.90
CA GLY A 210 -11.42 9.42 -0.16
C GLY A 210 -11.46 8.22 -1.11
N LEU A 211 -12.62 7.90 -1.65
CA LEU A 211 -12.84 6.73 -2.52
C LEU A 211 -12.42 6.95 -3.99
N ARG A 212 -12.09 8.19 -4.38
CA ARG A 212 -11.64 8.55 -5.75
C ARG A 212 -10.34 7.82 -6.17
N ASP A 213 -9.54 7.44 -5.18
CA ASP A 213 -8.24 6.78 -5.36
C ASP A 213 -8.30 5.26 -5.16
N ILE A 214 -9.44 4.72 -4.69
CA ILE A 214 -9.67 3.28 -4.61
C ILE A 214 -10.24 2.84 -5.94
N ARG A 215 -9.42 2.12 -6.71
CA ARG A 215 -9.72 1.74 -8.08
C ARG A 215 -9.57 0.24 -8.25
N TRP A 216 -10.38 -0.28 -9.17
CA TRP A 216 -10.28 -1.66 -9.67
C TRP A 216 -10.48 -2.76 -8.62
N SER A 217 -10.93 -2.47 -7.39
CA SER A 217 -11.11 -3.49 -6.34
C SER A 217 -12.03 -4.62 -6.81
N LYS A 218 -13.12 -4.30 -7.53
CA LYS A 218 -14.03 -5.28 -8.14
C LYS A 218 -13.35 -6.13 -9.21
N ASN A 219 -12.66 -5.48 -10.14
CA ASN A 219 -11.97 -6.17 -11.24
C ASN A 219 -10.88 -7.10 -10.70
N ILE A 220 -10.12 -6.65 -9.70
CA ILE A 220 -9.12 -7.47 -9.01
C ILE A 220 -9.77 -8.66 -8.32
N PHE A 221 -10.93 -8.49 -7.69
CA PHE A 221 -11.69 -9.58 -7.09
C PHE A 221 -12.13 -10.63 -8.13
N GLU A 222 -12.61 -10.19 -9.29
CA GLU A 222 -13.03 -11.09 -10.38
C GLU A 222 -11.84 -11.86 -10.97
N ILE A 223 -10.72 -11.17 -11.23
CA ILE A 223 -9.48 -11.80 -11.70
C ILE A 223 -8.96 -12.81 -10.67
N LYS A 224 -9.02 -12.47 -9.37
CA LYS A 224 -8.69 -13.41 -8.29
C LYS A 224 -9.54 -14.68 -8.41
N ASN A 225 -10.86 -14.56 -8.55
CA ASN A 225 -11.75 -15.72 -8.64
C ASN A 225 -11.47 -16.56 -9.89
N GLU A 226 -11.18 -15.92 -11.02
CA GLU A 226 -10.77 -16.59 -12.25
C GLU A 226 -9.49 -17.43 -12.04
N ILE A 227 -8.48 -16.86 -11.40
CA ILE A 227 -7.21 -17.56 -11.14
C ILE A 227 -7.39 -18.67 -10.09
N ASN A 228 -8.13 -18.39 -9.02
CA ASN A 228 -8.42 -19.38 -7.98
C ASN A 228 -9.18 -20.60 -8.54
N SER A 229 -10.03 -20.42 -9.55
CA SER A 229 -10.72 -21.54 -10.22
C SER A 229 -9.75 -22.54 -10.88
N ARG A 230 -8.50 -22.14 -11.10
CA ARG A 230 -7.41 -22.96 -11.63
C ARG A 230 -6.55 -23.60 -10.51
N ASN A 231 -7.04 -23.62 -9.27
CA ASN A 231 -6.34 -24.13 -8.08
C ASN A 231 -4.99 -23.43 -7.81
N LYS A 232 -4.88 -22.14 -8.13
CA LYS A 232 -3.72 -21.30 -7.81
C LYS A 232 -4.11 -20.24 -6.80
N ASN A 233 -3.20 -19.87 -5.92
CA ASN A 233 -3.35 -18.64 -5.16
C ASN A 233 -3.11 -17.44 -6.08
N PHE A 234 -3.68 -16.30 -5.72
CA PHE A 234 -3.37 -15.03 -6.35
C PHE A 234 -2.84 -14.06 -5.31
N ILE A 235 -1.77 -13.33 -5.65
CA ILE A 235 -1.20 -12.26 -4.82
C ILE A 235 -0.96 -11.06 -5.71
N ILE A 236 -1.32 -9.87 -5.22
CA ILE A 236 -1.04 -8.62 -5.91
C ILE A 236 0.28 -8.04 -5.43
N ILE A 237 1.07 -7.60 -6.40
CA ILE A 237 2.31 -6.86 -6.18
C ILE A 237 2.18 -5.53 -6.95
N SER A 238 2.55 -4.43 -6.33
CA SER A 238 2.52 -3.11 -6.94
C SER A 238 3.84 -2.35 -6.75
N GLY A 239 4.05 -1.36 -7.61
CA GLY A 239 5.14 -0.39 -7.50
C GLY A 239 4.83 0.78 -6.57
N THR A 240 3.83 0.66 -5.70
CA THR A 240 3.34 1.77 -4.88
C THR A 240 4.47 2.39 -4.06
N PHE A 241 4.60 3.72 -4.12
CA PHE A 241 5.59 4.56 -3.46
C PHE A 241 7.05 4.42 -3.95
N GLY A 242 7.30 3.67 -5.02
CA GLY A 242 8.65 3.54 -5.57
C GLY A 242 9.25 4.88 -5.98
N ASP A 243 8.43 5.77 -6.55
CA ASP A 243 8.82 7.11 -6.96
C ASP A 243 9.38 7.98 -5.82
N ALA A 244 8.93 7.78 -4.57
CA ALA A 244 9.46 8.46 -3.40
C ALA A 244 10.88 8.02 -3.04
N PHE A 245 11.37 6.90 -3.55
CA PHE A 245 12.72 6.39 -3.28
C PHE A 245 13.63 6.43 -4.51
N LEU A 246 13.05 6.46 -5.70
CA LEU A 246 13.77 6.30 -6.98
C LEU A 246 13.76 7.56 -7.85
N THR A 247 13.17 8.65 -7.36
CA THR A 247 13.13 9.95 -8.05
C THR A 247 13.28 11.10 -7.06
N THR A 248 13.46 12.31 -7.56
CA THR A 248 13.53 13.52 -6.73
C THR A 248 12.24 13.86 -5.97
N LYS A 249 11.14 13.12 -6.16
CA LYS A 249 9.86 13.35 -5.47
C LYS A 249 9.95 13.27 -3.94
N PHE A 250 10.94 12.57 -3.38
CA PHE A 250 11.18 12.59 -1.93
C PHE A 250 11.34 14.02 -1.37
N LYS A 251 11.84 14.95 -2.20
CA LYS A 251 12.00 16.36 -1.82
C LYS A 251 10.67 17.05 -1.52
N HIS A 252 9.55 16.61 -2.11
CA HIS A 252 8.22 17.14 -1.77
C HIS A 252 7.79 16.81 -0.34
N TYR A 253 8.22 15.65 0.17
CA TYR A 253 7.96 15.25 1.56
C TYR A 253 8.85 16.01 2.55
N ARG A 254 9.88 16.70 2.07
CA ARG A 254 10.62 17.66 2.88
C ARG A 254 9.87 19.00 2.96
N ALA A 255 9.18 19.43 1.89
CA ALA A 255 8.74 20.81 1.64
C ALA A 255 7.40 21.27 2.27
N LYS A 256 6.64 20.41 2.98
CA LYS A 256 5.40 20.82 3.66
C LYS A 256 5.69 21.43 5.03
N TRP A 257 6.29 22.62 5.03
CA TRP A 257 6.60 23.44 6.23
C TRP A 257 5.51 24.51 6.36
N LYS A 258 4.65 24.42 7.37
CA LYS A 258 3.66 25.48 7.63
C LYS A 258 3.89 26.23 8.95
N ASN A 259 4.63 25.68 9.92
CA ASN A 259 4.81 26.31 11.23
C ASN A 259 6.29 26.58 11.56
N LEU A 260 6.76 27.76 11.12
CA LEU A 260 8.14 28.26 11.25
C LEU A 260 8.73 28.27 12.67
N LEU A 261 7.94 28.20 13.74
CA LEU A 261 8.41 28.31 15.13
C LEU A 261 8.66 26.95 15.81
N GLU A 262 7.69 26.02 15.76
CA GLU A 262 7.87 24.65 16.28
C GLU A 262 8.88 23.87 15.44
N ASP A 263 8.86 24.07 14.12
CA ASP A 263 9.79 23.40 13.21
C ASP A 263 11.24 23.83 13.49
N LYS A 264 11.51 25.11 13.81
CA LYS A 264 12.88 25.58 14.11
C LYS A 264 13.50 24.90 15.35
N ILE A 265 12.71 24.62 16.38
CA ILE A 265 13.20 23.99 17.62
C ILE A 265 13.42 22.49 17.40
N VAL A 266 12.47 21.80 16.76
CA VAL A 266 12.58 20.36 16.45
C VAL A 266 13.74 20.10 15.46
N TYR A 267 13.98 21.00 14.51
CA TYR A 267 15.04 20.86 13.51
C TYR A 267 16.45 21.12 14.02
N ARG A 268 16.65 21.90 15.10
CA ARG A 268 17.99 22.09 15.68
C ARG A 268 18.63 20.77 16.14
N PHE A 269 17.82 19.73 16.35
CA PHE A 269 18.25 18.46 16.93
C PHE A 269 17.99 17.23 16.05
N GLN A 270 17.45 17.37 14.83
CA GLN A 270 17.12 16.21 13.97
C GLN A 270 17.75 16.33 12.56
N SER A 271 18.33 15.23 12.07
CA SER A 271 18.83 15.12 10.70
C SER A 271 17.68 15.25 9.68
N LYS A 272 17.90 15.93 8.55
CA LYS A 272 16.93 16.06 7.44
C LYS A 272 16.32 14.73 7.01
N THR A 273 17.14 13.67 6.96
CA THR A 273 16.72 12.31 6.62
C THR A 273 15.66 11.76 7.57
N LYS A 274 15.81 11.99 8.89
CA LYS A 274 14.82 11.55 9.89
C LYS A 274 13.46 12.20 9.63
N ILE A 275 13.46 13.47 9.26
CA ILE A 275 12.23 14.24 9.05
C ILE A 275 11.56 13.84 7.74
N LEU A 276 12.34 13.55 6.70
CA LEU A 276 11.84 12.91 5.49
C LEU A 276 11.06 11.64 5.81
N TYR A 277 11.65 10.68 6.53
CA TYR A 277 10.95 9.42 6.85
C TYR A 277 9.74 9.60 7.76
N ASN A 278 9.76 10.58 8.67
CA ASN A 278 8.56 10.95 9.43
C ASN A 278 7.42 11.42 8.51
N ASN A 279 7.73 12.26 7.52
CA ASN A 279 6.73 12.79 6.59
C ASN A 279 6.27 11.75 5.58
N LEU A 280 7.14 10.83 5.16
CA LEU A 280 6.78 9.68 4.34
C LEU A 280 5.79 8.78 5.09
N TRP A 281 6.04 8.50 6.38
CA TRP A 281 5.12 7.74 7.22
C TRP A 281 3.79 8.47 7.45
N ARG A 282 3.82 9.78 7.72
CA ARG A 282 2.61 10.59 7.97
C ARG A 282 1.73 10.80 6.74
N GLY A 283 2.34 11.03 5.58
CA GLY A 283 1.61 11.33 4.36
C GLY A 283 1.51 10.12 3.44
N GLY A 284 2.66 9.67 2.93
CA GLY A 284 2.72 8.68 1.86
C GLY A 284 2.18 7.31 2.26
N ALA A 285 2.63 6.78 3.40
CA ALA A 285 2.18 5.49 3.90
C ALA A 285 0.67 5.48 4.18
N GLN A 286 0.11 6.58 4.66
CA GLN A 286 -1.32 6.66 4.94
C GLN A 286 -2.16 6.68 3.66
N TRP A 287 -1.81 7.51 2.68
CA TRP A 287 -2.57 7.58 1.43
C TRP A 287 -2.48 6.27 0.65
N GLN A 288 -1.27 5.76 0.48
CA GLN A 288 -1.04 4.62 -0.41
C GLN A 288 -1.29 3.27 0.27
N ALA A 289 -0.84 3.07 1.50
CA ALA A 289 -0.98 1.76 2.14
C ALA A 289 -2.40 1.47 2.66
N VAL A 290 -3.24 2.50 2.88
CA VAL A 290 -4.67 2.29 3.14
C VAL A 290 -5.36 1.66 1.92
N ASN A 291 -5.03 2.10 0.70
CA ASN A 291 -5.55 1.48 -0.52
C ASN A 291 -5.19 -0.02 -0.60
N HIS A 292 -3.94 -0.38 -0.24
CA HIS A 292 -3.54 -1.78 -0.12
C HIS A 292 -4.42 -2.55 0.88
N GLY A 293 -4.68 -1.96 2.05
CA GLY A 293 -5.57 -2.54 3.06
C GLY A 293 -6.99 -2.74 2.54
N VAL A 294 -7.55 -1.77 1.83
CA VAL A 294 -8.90 -1.85 1.25
C VAL A 294 -9.00 -2.93 0.19
N ILE A 295 -8.07 -2.96 -0.77
CA ILE A 295 -8.05 -4.01 -1.81
C ILE A 295 -7.90 -5.38 -1.17
N ARG A 296 -7.01 -5.53 -0.19
CA ARG A 296 -6.81 -6.80 0.51
C ARG A 296 -8.06 -7.25 1.25
N GLU A 297 -8.74 -6.34 1.94
CA GLU A 297 -9.95 -6.64 2.68
C GLU A 297 -11.12 -6.99 1.75
N SER A 298 -11.28 -6.27 0.64
CA SER A 298 -12.33 -6.53 -0.35
C SER A 298 -12.10 -7.79 -1.15
N THR A 299 -10.84 -8.21 -1.30
CA THR A 299 -10.48 -9.39 -2.10
C THR A 299 -10.13 -10.60 -1.26
N ASN A 300 -9.90 -10.47 0.05
CA ASN A 300 -9.32 -11.50 0.92
C ASN A 300 -8.05 -12.12 0.30
N MET A 301 -7.10 -11.27 -0.08
CA MET A 301 -5.87 -11.63 -0.78
C MET A 301 -4.75 -10.65 -0.41
N LEU A 302 -3.51 -11.14 -0.39
CA LEU A 302 -2.35 -10.29 -0.16
C LEU A 302 -2.14 -9.26 -1.27
N ASN A 303 -1.84 -8.03 -0.87
CA ASN A 303 -1.49 -6.94 -1.75
C ASN A 303 -0.28 -6.19 -1.20
N PHE A 304 0.88 -6.37 -1.82
CA PHE A 304 2.15 -5.77 -1.37
C PHE A 304 2.66 -4.73 -2.34
N SER A 305 3.29 -3.69 -1.81
CA SER A 305 4.28 -2.93 -2.53
C SER A 305 5.64 -3.64 -2.44
N ALA A 306 6.27 -3.89 -3.59
CA ALA A 306 7.59 -4.52 -3.64
C ALA A 306 8.68 -3.64 -3.00
N TYR A 307 8.44 -2.34 -2.86
CA TYR A 307 9.39 -1.36 -2.31
C TYR A 307 9.36 -1.24 -0.79
N HIS A 308 8.57 -2.08 -0.11
CA HIS A 308 8.46 -2.09 1.35
C HIS A 308 8.74 -3.47 1.95
N GLY A 309 9.44 -4.32 1.20
CA GLY A 309 9.98 -5.56 1.74
C GLY A 309 11.06 -5.30 2.78
N LYS A 310 11.30 -6.28 3.65
CA LYS A 310 12.24 -6.16 4.78
C LYS A 310 13.64 -5.76 4.31
N ASN A 311 14.15 -6.39 3.25
CA ASN A 311 15.49 -6.12 2.76
C ASN A 311 15.56 -4.75 2.10
N VAL A 312 14.52 -4.34 1.37
CA VAL A 312 14.43 -2.99 0.79
C VAL A 312 14.44 -1.92 1.88
N LEU A 313 13.64 -2.09 2.93
CA LEU A 313 13.61 -1.16 4.07
C LEU A 313 14.95 -1.09 4.80
N GLU A 314 15.69 -2.20 4.88
CA GLU A 314 17.06 -2.21 5.44
C GLU A 314 18.01 -1.35 4.59
N VAL A 315 17.99 -1.49 3.27
CA VAL A 315 18.78 -0.65 2.36
C VAL A 315 18.42 0.82 2.53
N LEU A 316 17.11 1.14 2.54
CA LEU A 316 16.62 2.50 2.73
C LEU A 316 17.09 3.10 4.06
N SER A 317 17.07 2.30 5.14
CA SER A 317 17.50 2.76 6.47
C SER A 317 18.98 3.16 6.55
N GLN A 318 19.80 2.72 5.60
CA GLN A 318 21.24 2.99 5.50
C GLN A 318 21.58 3.97 4.37
N THR A 319 20.60 4.51 3.66
CA THR A 319 20.79 5.33 2.45
C THR A 319 20.65 6.82 2.72
N ASP A 320 21.60 7.59 2.22
CA ASP A 320 21.48 9.04 2.13
C ASP A 320 20.82 9.43 0.79
N LEU A 321 19.48 9.47 0.77
CA LEU A 321 18.70 9.75 -0.45
C LEU A 321 19.09 11.07 -1.14
N GLU A 322 19.55 12.08 -0.38
CA GLU A 322 20.00 13.35 -0.96
C GLU A 322 21.26 13.22 -1.80
N LYS A 323 22.14 12.26 -1.47
CA LYS A 323 23.38 12.02 -2.22
C LYS A 323 23.20 11.03 -3.35
N VAL A 324 22.26 10.09 -3.23
CA VAL A 324 22.10 9.01 -4.21
C VAL A 324 21.04 9.30 -5.27
N ILE A 325 20.07 10.18 -5.01
CA ILE A 325 18.99 10.52 -5.96
C ILE A 325 19.04 12.02 -6.32
N ASP A 326 19.61 12.33 -7.47
CA ASP A 326 19.55 13.66 -8.08
C ASP A 326 18.55 13.77 -9.24
N SER A 327 18.10 12.62 -9.78
CA SER A 327 17.30 12.48 -10.99
C SER A 327 16.38 11.25 -10.92
N ASP A 328 15.70 10.90 -12.02
CA ASP A 328 14.89 9.67 -12.12
C ASP A 328 15.80 8.47 -12.42
N ILE A 329 16.10 7.65 -11.42
CA ILE A 329 17.02 6.51 -11.55
C ILE A 329 16.32 5.21 -11.98
N ARG A 330 14.99 5.22 -12.14
CA ARG A 330 14.21 4.01 -12.45
C ARG A 330 14.66 3.31 -13.74
N PRO A 331 15.04 4.01 -14.83
CA PRO A 331 15.59 3.36 -16.01
C PRO A 331 16.88 2.59 -15.72
N LYS A 332 17.83 3.20 -14.99
CA LYS A 332 19.10 2.54 -14.61
C LYS A 332 18.87 1.33 -13.71
N LEU A 333 17.90 1.42 -12.77
CA LEU A 333 17.48 0.29 -11.96
C LEU A 333 16.90 -0.84 -12.82
N GLY A 334 16.06 -0.52 -13.80
CA GLY A 334 15.50 -1.50 -14.72
C GLY A 334 16.57 -2.18 -15.57
N ASP A 335 17.51 -1.41 -16.12
CA ASP A 335 18.64 -1.96 -16.88
C ASP A 335 19.46 -2.93 -16.03
N TYR A 336 19.71 -2.57 -14.76
CA TYR A 336 20.44 -3.41 -13.81
C TYR A 336 19.68 -4.71 -13.50
N ILE A 337 18.38 -4.63 -13.18
CA ILE A 337 17.54 -5.79 -12.87
C ILE A 337 17.43 -6.73 -14.07
N PHE A 338 17.23 -6.17 -15.27
CA PHE A 338 16.99 -6.93 -16.48
C PHE A 338 18.27 -7.49 -17.12
N GLY A 339 19.43 -6.92 -16.78
CA GLY A 339 20.73 -7.28 -17.36
C GLY A 339 20.95 -6.78 -18.78
N LYS A 340 20.05 -5.93 -19.30
CA LYS A 340 20.15 -5.28 -20.61
C LYS A 340 19.33 -3.99 -20.62
N LYS A 341 19.57 -3.14 -21.63
CA LYS A 341 18.82 -1.89 -21.81
C LYS A 341 17.32 -2.14 -21.94
N VAL A 342 16.54 -1.44 -21.12
CA VAL A 342 15.07 -1.46 -21.09
C VAL A 342 14.51 -0.29 -21.90
N ILE A 343 13.47 -0.55 -22.68
CA ILE A 343 12.73 0.48 -23.42
C ILE A 343 11.45 0.79 -22.64
N TYR A 344 11.35 2.01 -22.13
CA TYR A 344 10.15 2.51 -21.44
C TYR A 344 9.25 3.30 -22.39
N PRO A 345 7.94 3.39 -22.11
CA PRO A 345 7.07 4.35 -22.76
C PRO A 345 7.60 5.78 -22.59
N ASN A 346 7.49 6.59 -23.65
CA ASN A 346 7.92 8.00 -23.64
C ASN A 346 7.06 8.88 -22.72
N SER A 347 5.80 8.50 -22.53
CA SER A 347 4.87 9.16 -21.62
C SER A 347 4.19 8.12 -20.73
N ASN A 348 3.72 8.57 -19.56
CA ASN A 348 3.04 7.72 -18.59
C ASN A 348 1.93 8.51 -17.91
N PRO A 349 0.78 8.67 -18.58
CA PRO A 349 -0.31 9.47 -18.05
C PRO A 349 -0.86 8.84 -16.76
N SER A 350 -1.10 9.70 -15.76
CA SER A 350 -1.80 9.27 -14.56
C SER A 350 -3.28 9.07 -14.89
N PRO A 351 -3.91 7.98 -14.42
CA PRO A 351 -5.33 7.78 -14.65
C PRO A 351 -6.14 8.84 -13.90
N ALA A 352 -7.16 9.42 -14.55
CA ALA A 352 -8.01 10.45 -13.96
C ALA A 352 -8.68 9.98 -12.66
N ALA A 353 -8.94 10.90 -11.73
CA ALA A 353 -9.67 10.58 -10.50
C ALA A 353 -11.11 10.14 -10.82
N TRP A 354 -11.65 9.20 -10.03
CA TRP A 354 -13.04 8.75 -10.17
C TRP A 354 -13.98 9.75 -9.50
N GLU A 355 -14.31 10.82 -10.22
CA GLU A 355 -15.12 11.95 -9.76
C GLU A 355 -16.49 11.51 -9.22
N ASN A 356 -17.09 10.49 -9.85
CA ASN A 356 -18.38 9.93 -9.44
C ASN A 356 -18.36 9.32 -8.03
N ARG A 357 -17.18 9.02 -7.47
CA ARG A 357 -17.02 8.43 -6.13
C ARG A 357 -16.96 9.45 -4.99
N ILE A 358 -16.90 10.75 -5.29
CA ILE A 358 -16.83 11.81 -4.27
C ILE A 358 -18.02 11.75 -3.32
N LYS A 359 -19.24 11.56 -3.84
CA LYS A 359 -20.47 11.52 -3.03
C LYS A 359 -20.48 10.40 -1.98
N TYR A 360 -19.74 9.31 -2.23
CA TYR A 360 -19.61 8.18 -1.30
C TYR A 360 -18.45 8.35 -0.30
N SER A 361 -17.64 9.41 -0.44
CA SER A 361 -16.51 9.73 0.44
C SER A 361 -16.93 10.61 1.63
N THR A 362 -18.22 10.70 1.93
CA THR A 362 -18.72 11.47 3.09
C THR A 362 -18.74 10.62 4.35
N LEU A 363 -18.51 11.26 5.51
CA LEU A 363 -18.67 10.59 6.79
C LEU A 363 -20.10 10.08 6.99
N GLY A 364 -21.10 10.85 6.54
CA GLY A 364 -22.51 10.46 6.57
C GLY A 364 -22.77 9.17 5.80
N PHE A 365 -22.30 9.07 4.55
CA PHE A 365 -22.48 7.87 3.74
C PHE A 365 -21.83 6.64 4.38
N PHE A 366 -20.63 6.77 4.94
CA PHE A 366 -20.00 5.69 5.71
C PHE A 366 -20.86 5.26 6.90
N LEU A 367 -21.36 6.21 7.70
CA LEU A 367 -22.17 5.93 8.88
C LEU A 367 -23.49 5.23 8.53
N ASP A 368 -24.15 5.68 7.46
CA ASP A 368 -25.40 5.10 6.99
C ASP A 368 -25.18 3.68 6.47
N THR A 369 -24.11 3.48 5.69
CA THR A 369 -23.70 2.16 5.19
C THR A 369 -23.29 1.22 6.32
N PHE A 370 -22.65 1.73 7.38
CA PHE A 370 -22.25 0.93 8.55
C PHE A 370 -23.46 0.51 9.39
N LYS A 371 -24.46 1.37 9.53
CA LYS A 371 -25.69 1.10 10.30
C LYS A 371 -26.63 0.14 9.57
N SER A 372 -26.66 0.15 8.25
CA SER A 372 -27.59 -0.65 7.45
C SER A 372 -27.33 -2.18 7.50
N LYS A 373 -26.34 -2.64 8.28
CA LYS A 373 -25.98 -4.06 8.45
C LYS A 373 -25.90 -4.80 7.11
N ILE A 374 -25.10 -4.30 6.18
CA ILE A 374 -24.79 -5.08 4.99
C ILE A 374 -24.13 -6.38 5.46
N ASP A 375 -24.76 -7.52 5.14
CA ASP A 375 -24.17 -8.85 5.27
C ASP A 375 -22.84 -8.86 4.51
N ILE A 376 -21.73 -8.77 5.24
CA ILE A 376 -20.35 -8.76 4.70
C ILE A 376 -19.53 -9.80 5.40
#